data_AF-A0A2G9T7N5-F1
#
_entry.id   AF-A0A2G9T7N5-F1
#
_cell.length_a   1.000
_cell.length_b   1.000
_cell.length_c   1.000
_cell.angle_alpha   90.00
_cell.angle_beta   90.00
_cell.angle_gamma   90.00
#
_symmetry.space_group_name_H-M   'P 1'
#
loop_
_entity.id
_entity.type
_entity.pdbx_description
1 polymer ?
#
loop_
_entity_poly.entity_id
_entity_poly.type
_entity_poly.pdbx_seq_one_letter_code
_entity_poly.pdbx_strand_id
1 'polypeptide(L)'
;DFEEREHKSVRQILDFDTATQVSFSPDCKSVVFAMKRSNKLAVFKLVKKEAGGAYKFVHVENVSFPSAHTLDISHSGISSNDG
;
A
#
# COMPACT_ATOMS: atom_id res chain seq x y z
N ASP A 1 17.52 17.34 -15.82
CA ASP A 1 16.91 17.31 -14.48
C ASP A 1 16.08 16.06 -14.18
N PHE A 2 15.41 15.43 -15.16
CA PHE A 2 14.70 14.15 -14.91
C PHE A 2 15.63 12.92 -14.85
N GLU A 3 16.81 13.02 -15.44
CA GLU A 3 17.82 11.94 -15.56
C GLU A 3 18.54 11.61 -14.23
N GLU A 4 18.56 12.52 -13.26
CA GLU A 4 19.30 12.35 -11.99
C GLU A 4 18.45 11.75 -10.84
N ARG A 5 17.17 11.44 -11.07
CA ARG A 5 16.34 10.81 -10.03
C ARG A 5 16.71 9.34 -9.87
N GLU A 6 17.37 9.01 -8.76
CA GLU A 6 17.52 7.64 -8.28
C GLU A 6 16.13 6.97 -8.17
N HIS A 7 15.87 5.99 -9.04
CA HIS A 7 14.67 5.18 -8.97
C HIS A 7 14.84 4.11 -7.88
N LYS A 8 14.08 4.24 -6.78
CA LYS A 8 14.09 3.27 -5.68
C LYS A 8 12.92 2.32 -5.83
N SER A 9 13.22 1.03 -5.97
CA SER A 9 12.21 -0.03 -5.98
C SER A 9 12.05 -0.63 -4.59
N VAL A 10 10.81 -0.99 -4.25
CA VAL A 10 10.48 -1.67 -2.99
C VAL A 10 9.61 -2.87 -3.34
N ARG A 11 9.96 -4.04 -2.81
CA ARG A 11 9.21 -5.28 -3.00
C ARG A 11 8.50 -5.66 -1.70
N GLN A 12 7.20 -5.94 -1.78
CA GLN A 12 6.42 -6.54 -0.70
C GLN A 12 5.98 -7.95 -1.11
N ILE A 13 6.13 -8.90 -0.20
CA ILE A 13 5.56 -10.26 -0.34
C ILE A 13 4.32 -10.31 0.56
N LEU A 14 3.24 -10.89 0.06
CA LEU A 14 1.99 -11.08 0.79
C LEU A 14 1.79 -12.57 1.02
N ASP A 15 1.64 -12.96 2.27
CA ASP A 15 1.51 -14.37 2.63
C ASP A 15 0.12 -14.89 2.24
N PHE A 16 0.09 -15.91 1.40
CA PHE A 16 -1.11 -16.61 0.94
C PHE A 16 -2.19 -15.71 0.31
N ASP A 17 -1.81 -14.56 -0.24
CA ASP A 17 -2.74 -13.61 -0.86
C ASP A 17 -2.07 -12.90 -2.05
N THR A 18 -2.82 -12.09 -2.79
CA THR A 18 -2.35 -11.34 -3.96
C THR A 18 -3.04 -9.98 -3.98
N ALA A 19 -2.25 -8.91 -4.11
CA ALA A 19 -2.80 -7.58 -4.32
C ALA A 19 -3.32 -7.47 -5.77
N THR A 20 -4.61 -7.20 -5.95
CA THR A 20 -5.22 -6.95 -7.27
C THR A 20 -5.11 -5.50 -7.66
N GLN A 21 -5.00 -4.60 -6.68
CA GLN A 21 -4.83 -3.16 -6.88
C GLN A 21 -3.93 -2.55 -5.81
N VAL A 22 -3.30 -1.45 -6.19
CA VAL A 22 -2.35 -0.70 -5.38
C VAL A 22 -2.62 0.79 -5.55
N SER A 23 -2.92 1.48 -4.45
CA SER A 23 -3.16 2.93 -4.43
C SER A 23 -2.20 3.60 -3.45
N PHE A 24 -1.38 4.53 -3.92
CA PHE A 24 -0.48 5.32 -3.06
C PHE A 24 -1.22 6.51 -2.47
N SER A 25 -0.90 6.84 -1.23
CA SER A 25 -1.36 8.09 -0.64
C SER A 25 -0.75 9.28 -1.37
N PRO A 26 -1.44 10.43 -1.42
CA PRO A 26 -0.94 11.65 -2.05
C PRO A 26 0.42 12.12 -1.49
N ASP A 27 0.70 11.83 -0.22
CA ASP A 27 1.97 12.14 0.45
C ASP A 27 3.06 11.08 0.27
N CYS A 28 2.80 10.02 -0.49
CA CYS A 28 3.67 8.86 -0.74
C CYS A 28 4.15 8.10 0.51
N LYS A 29 3.53 8.29 1.68
CA LYS A 29 3.93 7.62 2.94
C LYS A 29 3.20 6.31 3.19
N SER A 30 2.05 6.11 2.54
CA SER A 30 1.21 4.93 2.75
C SER A 30 0.71 4.38 1.43
N VAL A 31 0.33 3.11 1.44
CA VAL A 31 -0.25 2.42 0.29
C VAL A 31 -1.40 1.52 0.75
N VAL A 32 -2.44 1.44 -0.06
CA VAL A 32 -3.56 0.51 0.14
C VAL A 32 -3.47 -0.59 -0.91
N PHE A 33 -3.57 -1.84 -0.46
CA PHE A 33 -3.70 -3.01 -1.33
C PHE A 33 -5.13 -3.54 -1.26
N ALA A 34 -5.73 -3.81 -2.42
CA ALA A 34 -6.92 -4.65 -2.51
C ALA A 34 -6.51 -6.12 -2.57
N MET A 35 -6.91 -6.92 -1.58
CA MET A 35 -6.46 -8.29 -1.40
C MET A 35 -7.44 -9.27 -2.04
N LYS A 36 -6.96 -10.20 -2.89
CA LYS A 36 -7.81 -11.15 -3.63
C LYS A 36 -8.47 -12.17 -2.71
N ARG A 37 -7.69 -12.87 -1.89
CA ARG A 37 -8.16 -14.03 -1.11
C ARG A 37 -8.98 -13.59 0.10
N SER A 38 -8.51 -12.58 0.81
CA SER A 38 -9.18 -12.04 1.98
C SER A 38 -10.31 -11.05 1.66
N ASN A 39 -10.45 -10.66 0.38
CA ASN A 39 -11.44 -9.72 -0.15
C ASN A 39 -11.64 -8.46 0.72
N LYS A 40 -10.51 -7.88 1.13
CA LYS A 40 -10.42 -6.71 2.00
C LYS A 40 -9.35 -5.76 1.51
N LEU A 41 -9.43 -4.52 1.97
CA LEU A 41 -8.35 -3.56 1.83
C LEU A 41 -7.35 -3.72 2.99
N ALA A 42 -6.06 -3.64 2.69
CA ALA A 42 -4.98 -3.68 3.66
C ALA A 42 -4.10 -2.43 3.52
N VAL A 43 -3.79 -1.78 4.65
CA VAL A 43 -3.01 -0.53 4.69
C VAL A 43 -1.58 -0.82 5.07
N PHE A 44 -0.63 -0.29 4.31
CA PHE A 44 0.79 -0.39 4.60
C PHE A 44 1.42 1.00 4.67
N LYS A 45 2.38 1.17 5.58
CA LYS A 45 3.22 2.37 5.66
C LYS A 45 4.59 2.10 5.06
N LEU A 46 5.12 3.10 4.37
CA LEU A 46 6.48 3.08 3.85
C LEU A 46 7.43 3.60 4.94
N VAL A 47 8.32 2.73 5.42
CA VAL A 47 9.26 3.05 6.50
C VAL A 47 10.69 2.92 5.99
N LYS A 48 11.53 3.91 6.29
CA LYS A 48 12.96 3.88 5.96
C LYS A 48 13.68 2.90 6.91
N LYS A 49 14.50 2.00 6.37
CA LYS A 49 15.41 1.19 7.21
C LYS A 49 16.53 2.08 7.75
N GLU A 50 16.88 1.92 9.02
CA GLU A 50 17.84 2.79 9.73
C GLU A 50 19.22 2.88 9.05
N ALA A 51 19.68 1.81 8.42
CA ALA A 51 20.96 1.74 7.72
C ALA A 51 20.89 2.22 6.26
N GLY A 52 20.40 3.44 6.02
CA GLY A 52 20.66 4.24 4.81
C GLY A 52 20.12 3.77 3.45
N GLY A 53 19.69 2.52 3.26
CA GLY A 53 19.60 1.97 1.90
C GLY A 53 18.22 1.78 1.27
N ALA A 54 17.16 1.51 2.04
CA ALA A 54 15.90 1.06 1.43
C ALA A 54 14.67 1.35 2.28
N TYR A 55 13.55 1.59 1.60
CA TYR A 55 12.23 1.60 2.22
C TYR A 55 11.68 0.18 2.31
N LYS A 56 10.79 -0.05 3.28
CA LYS A 56 9.97 -1.26 3.37
C LYS A 56 8.52 -0.90 3.62
N PHE A 57 7.60 -1.73 3.15
CA PHE A 57 6.21 -1.66 3.57
C PHE A 57 6.05 -2.36 4.91
N VAL A 58 5.31 -1.73 5.82
CA VAL A 58 4.94 -2.28 7.12
C VAL A 58 3.43 -2.28 7.21
N HIS A 59 2.83 -3.44 7.46
CA HIS A 59 1.39 -3.57 7.59
C HIS A 59 0.88 -2.80 8.81
N VAL A 60 -0.21 -2.06 8.64
CA VAL A 60 -0.85 -1.27 9.69
C VAL A 60 -2.00 -2.09 10.27
N GLU A 61 -1.68 -3.01 11.18
CA GLU A 61 -2.63 -4.00 11.69
C GLU A 61 -3.81 -3.39 12.49
N ASN A 62 -3.63 -2.19 13.04
CA ASN A 62 -4.68 -1.48 13.75
C ASN A 62 -5.65 -0.71 12.84
N VAL A 63 -5.49 -0.81 11.51
CA VAL A 63 -6.43 -0.29 10.53
C VAL A 63 -7.07 -1.47 9.81
N SER A 64 -8.32 -1.75 10.20
CA SER A 64 -9.16 -2.72 9.52
C SER A 64 -10.45 -2.05 9.07
N PHE A 65 -10.96 -2.49 7.92
CA PHE A 65 -12.26 -2.09 7.44
C PHE A 65 -13.31 -3.01 8.07
N PRO A 66 -14.46 -2.47 8.51
CA PRO A 66 -15.41 -3.19 9.36
C PRO A 66 -16.07 -4.40 8.69
N SER A 67 -16.09 -4.45 7.35
CA SER A 67 -16.64 -5.58 6.59
C SER A 67 -15.73 -5.94 5.43
N ALA A 68 -15.56 -7.25 5.20
CA ALA A 68 -15.09 -7.75 3.93
C ALA A 68 -16.16 -7.52 2.86
N HIS A 69 -15.72 -7.41 1.60
CA HIS A 69 -16.65 -7.31 0.49
C HIS A 69 -17.29 -8.67 0.20
N THR A 70 -18.54 -8.69 -0.27
CA THR A 70 -19.23 -9.92 -0.70
C THR A 70 -18.93 -10.29 -2.16
N LEU A 71 -18.43 -9.32 -2.93
CA LEU A 71 -17.97 -9.44 -4.31
C LEU A 71 -16.52 -8.95 -4.40
N ASP A 72 -15.82 -9.34 -5.46
CA ASP A 72 -14.43 -8.92 -5.68
C ASP A 72 -14.30 -7.39 -5.73
N ILE A 73 -13.27 -6.86 -5.05
CA ILE A 73 -12.93 -5.44 -5.11
C ILE A 73 -12.47 -5.09 -6.52
N SER A 74 -13.26 -4.28 -7.22
CA SER A 74 -12.98 -3.86 -8.60
C SER A 74 -12.12 -2.60 -8.69
N HIS A 75 -12.19 -1.69 -7.70
CA HIS A 75 -11.48 -0.40 -7.66
C HIS A 75 -11.18 0.03 -6.22
N SER A 76 -10.07 0.73 -6.02
CA SER A 76 -9.62 1.29 -4.74
C SER A 76 -8.84 2.59 -4.98
N GLY A 77 -8.90 3.51 -4.02
CA GLY A 77 -8.27 4.83 -4.13
C GLY A 77 -8.14 5.50 -2.77
N ILE A 78 -7.24 6.48 -2.71
CA ILE A 78 -7.02 7.32 -1.52
C ILE A 78 -7.30 8.75 -1.95
N SER A 79 -8.24 9.41 -1.26
CA SER A 79 -8.58 10.81 -1.50
C SER A 79 -7.68 11.72 -0.66
N SER A 80 -7.28 12.87 -1.21
CA SER A 80 -6.76 14.00 -0.44
C SER A 80 -7.92 14.74 0.20
N ASN A 81 -7.81 15.09 1.48
CA ASN A 81 -8.72 16.05 2.08
C ASN A 81 -8.10 17.44 1.98
N ASP A 82 -8.18 18.05 0.80
CA ASP A 82 -7.85 19.47 0.62
C ASP A 82 -9.09 20.25 1.09
N GLY A 83 -9.08 20.63 2.38
CA GLY A 83 -10.08 21.49 3.00
C GLY A 83 -9.81 22.97 2.74
#